data_AF-A0A436BJ40-F1
#
_entry.id   AF-A0A436BJ40-F1
#
_cell.length_a   1.000
_cell.length_b   1.000
_cell.length_c   1.000
_cell.angle_alpha   90.00
_cell.angle_beta   90.00
_cell.angle_gamma   90.00
#
_symmetry.space_group_name_H-M   'P 1'
#
loop_
_entity.id
_entity.type
_entity.pdbx_description
1 polymer ?
#
loop_
_entity_poly.entity_id
_entity_poly.type
_entity_poly.pdbx_seq_one_letter_code
_entity_poly.pdbx_strand_id
1 'polypeptide(L)'
;MNPRLYATFLLWLMSELFEVLPEVGDPDKPKLVFFFDEAHLLFDEAPKVLIDRVEQVVRLIRSKGVGVYFVTQNPLDIPEKVLAQLGNRVQHALRAYTPREQQAVRTAAETFRPNPDFDCMTAITQLATGEALVSTLEAKGVPSMVQRTLIRPPSSRLGPITAAERQKLIQESPVAGQYDQAVDRESAFEMLQKKAKDAQDAEEQAQQAGSGGSRWTIPGFGNDDPAPQSGGRRTSAPRPSNRQTVAEAAIKSVVRSVGSSVGRAIVRGILGSLSRGR
;
A
#
# COMPACT_ATOMS: atom_id res chain seq x y z
N MET A 1 -3.03 11.44 -3.28
CA MET A 1 -2.82 10.08 -2.73
C MET A 1 -4.11 9.31 -2.97
N ASN A 2 -4.07 8.11 -3.57
CA ASN A 2 -5.30 7.34 -3.83
C ASN A 2 -5.79 6.73 -2.49
N PRO A 3 -6.95 7.13 -1.94
CA PRO A 3 -7.41 6.69 -0.61
C PRO A 3 -7.44 5.16 -0.45
N ARG A 4 -7.76 4.44 -1.54
CA ARG A 4 -7.79 2.97 -1.55
C ARG A 4 -6.41 2.35 -1.37
N LEU A 5 -5.35 2.97 -1.92
CA LEU A 5 -3.98 2.50 -1.71
C LEU A 5 -3.53 2.72 -0.27
N TYR A 6 -3.90 3.86 0.32
CA TYR A 6 -3.60 4.16 1.72
C TYR A 6 -4.29 3.18 2.67
N ALA A 7 -5.59 2.96 2.51
CA ALA A 7 -6.34 2.00 3.31
C ALA A 7 -5.82 0.56 3.16
N THR A 8 -5.50 0.15 1.92
CA THR A 8 -4.92 -1.19 1.65
C THR A 8 -3.56 -1.36 2.32
N PHE A 9 -2.68 -0.35 2.22
CA PHE A 9 -1.36 -0.39 2.85
C PHE A 9 -1.46 -0.44 4.38
N LEU A 10 -2.34 0.36 4.98
CA LEU A 10 -2.49 0.38 6.42
C LEU A 10 -3.09 -0.92 6.96
N LEU A 11 -4.04 -1.51 6.25
CA LEU A 11 -4.59 -2.81 6.62
C LEU A 11 -3.54 -3.93 6.53
N TRP A 12 -2.73 -3.89 5.47
CA TRP A 12 -1.60 -4.81 5.32
C TRP A 12 -0.61 -4.63 6.47
N LEU A 13 -0.20 -3.38 6.76
CA LEU A 13 0.73 -3.06 7.84
C LEU A 13 0.20 -3.55 9.20
N MET A 14 -1.06 -3.28 9.50
CA MET A 14 -1.71 -3.72 10.73
C MET A 14 -1.77 -5.25 10.85
N SER A 15 -2.05 -5.96 9.76
CA SER A 15 -2.08 -7.43 9.75
C SER A 15 -0.67 -8.01 9.90
N GLU A 16 0.31 -7.48 9.17
CA GLU A 16 1.70 -7.89 9.23
C GLU A 16 2.27 -7.70 10.65
N LEU A 17 2.00 -6.55 11.27
CA LEU A 17 2.42 -6.28 12.65
C LEU A 17 1.81 -7.27 13.64
N PHE A 18 0.52 -7.60 13.48
CA PHE A 18 -0.13 -8.58 14.34
C PHE A 18 0.50 -9.98 14.21
N GLU A 19 0.86 -10.37 12.99
CA GLU A 19 1.44 -11.68 12.69
C GLU A 19 2.91 -11.80 13.10
N VAL A 20 3.70 -10.74 12.89
CA VAL A 20 5.15 -10.75 13.12
C VAL A 20 5.53 -10.41 14.56
N LEU A 21 4.77 -9.52 15.23
CA LEU A 21 5.16 -9.09 16.58
C LEU A 21 4.91 -10.22 17.61
N PRO A 22 5.84 -10.41 18.56
CA PRO A 22 5.63 -11.33 19.67
C PRO A 22 4.57 -10.79 20.63
N GLU A 23 3.89 -11.69 21.34
CA GLU A 23 3.02 -11.30 22.45
C GLU A 23 3.89 -10.87 23.64
N VAL A 24 3.56 -9.71 24.22
CA VAL A 24 4.33 -9.10 25.32
C VAL A 24 3.46 -8.88 26.57
N GLY A 25 2.19 -9.26 26.53
CA GLY A 25 1.24 -9.11 27.63
C GLY A 25 0.70 -7.68 27.75
N ASP A 26 0.58 -7.19 28.98
CA ASP A 26 0.05 -5.85 29.29
C ASP A 26 1.17 -5.00 29.93
N PRO A 27 2.12 -4.49 29.13
CA PRO A 27 3.18 -3.62 29.65
C PRO A 27 2.62 -2.27 30.09
N ASP A 28 3.25 -1.64 31.10
CA ASP A 28 2.84 -0.30 31.58
C ASP A 28 2.82 0.77 30.49
N LYS A 29 3.66 0.60 29.45
CA LYS A 29 3.72 1.48 28.29
C LYS A 29 3.75 0.65 27.00
N PRO A 30 3.06 1.10 25.94
CA PRO A 30 3.20 0.47 24.62
C PRO A 30 4.64 0.64 24.11
N LYS A 31 5.14 -0.41 23.45
CA LYS A 31 6.44 -0.39 22.76
C LYS A 31 6.38 0.41 21.47
N LEU A 32 5.20 0.50 20.87
CA LEU A 32 4.96 1.21 19.61
C LEU A 32 3.57 1.85 19.63
N VAL A 33 3.43 3.03 19.05
CA VAL A 33 2.14 3.72 18.93
C VAL A 33 1.94 4.18 17.50
N PHE A 34 0.81 3.82 16.90
CA PHE A 34 0.37 4.31 15.60
C PHE A 34 -0.66 5.41 15.78
N PHE A 35 -0.42 6.54 15.12
CA PHE A 35 -1.38 7.61 14.95
C PHE A 35 -1.84 7.59 13.49
N PHE A 36 -3.13 7.34 13.30
CA PHE A 36 -3.82 7.41 12.02
C PHE A 36 -4.50 8.76 11.93
N ASP A 37 -3.78 9.73 11.35
CA ASP A 37 -4.36 11.03 11.05
C ASP A 37 -5.28 10.93 9.84
N GLU A 38 -6.34 11.74 9.83
CA GLU A 38 -7.43 11.65 8.87
C GLU A 38 -7.99 10.23 8.71
N ALA A 39 -8.30 9.60 9.85
CA ALA A 39 -8.80 8.24 9.93
C ALA A 39 -10.05 7.97 9.08
N HIS A 40 -10.81 9.00 8.71
CA HIS A 40 -11.94 8.88 7.79
C HIS A 40 -11.54 8.23 6.45
N LEU A 41 -10.31 8.46 5.98
CA LEU A 41 -9.79 7.86 4.74
C LEU A 41 -9.65 6.34 4.79
N LEU A 42 -9.60 5.75 5.99
CA LEU A 42 -9.54 4.30 6.17
C LEU A 42 -10.91 3.64 6.01
N PHE A 43 -11.97 4.38 6.31
CA PHE A 43 -13.32 3.84 6.45
C PHE A 43 -14.26 4.32 5.34
N ASP A 44 -13.91 5.38 4.62
CA ASP A 44 -14.70 5.87 3.50
C ASP A 44 -14.81 4.81 2.39
N GLU A 45 -16.05 4.48 2.03
CA GLU A 45 -16.41 3.37 1.12
C GLU A 45 -15.79 2.00 1.48
N ALA A 46 -15.36 1.80 2.72
CA ALA A 46 -14.71 0.56 3.13
C ALA A 46 -15.70 -0.62 3.11
N PRO A 47 -15.37 -1.75 2.45
CA PRO A 47 -16.21 -2.94 2.51
C PRO A 47 -16.30 -3.47 3.94
N LYS A 48 -17.44 -4.07 4.30
CA LYS A 48 -17.69 -4.62 5.65
C LYS A 48 -16.56 -5.54 6.15
N VAL A 49 -16.03 -6.38 5.25
CA VAL A 49 -14.91 -7.29 5.55
C VAL A 49 -13.67 -6.53 6.02
N LEU A 50 -13.40 -5.35 5.46
CA LEU A 50 -12.30 -4.49 5.85
C LEU A 50 -12.50 -3.95 7.27
N ILE A 51 -13.69 -3.44 7.55
CA ILE A 51 -14.06 -2.90 8.87
C ILE A 51 -13.94 -3.99 9.94
N ASP A 52 -14.46 -5.18 9.68
CA ASP A 52 -14.38 -6.32 10.60
C ASP A 52 -12.91 -6.75 10.86
N ARG A 53 -12.04 -6.66 9.84
CA ARG A 53 -10.61 -6.94 10.00
C ARG A 53 -9.90 -5.87 10.83
N VAL A 54 -10.20 -4.58 10.60
CA VAL A 54 -9.66 -3.48 11.41
C VAL A 54 -10.09 -3.64 12.87
N GLU A 55 -11.37 -3.92 13.13
CA GLU A 55 -11.90 -4.20 14.46
C GLU A 55 -11.11 -5.31 15.16
N GLN A 56 -10.90 -6.44 14.47
CA GLN A 56 -10.14 -7.57 15.00
C GLN A 56 -8.70 -7.18 15.35
N VAL A 57 -8.01 -6.45 14.47
CA VAL A 57 -6.62 -6.06 14.74
C VAL A 57 -6.53 -5.06 15.88
N VAL A 58 -7.37 -4.02 15.92
CA VAL A 58 -7.39 -3.04 17.01
C VAL A 58 -7.62 -3.72 18.36
N ARG A 59 -8.51 -4.72 18.40
CA ARG A 59 -8.77 -5.51 19.62
C ARG A 59 -7.57 -6.33 20.08
N LEU A 60 -6.83 -6.95 19.15
CA LEU A 60 -5.78 -7.91 19.48
C LEU A 60 -4.39 -7.27 19.61
N ILE A 61 -4.11 -6.16 18.92
CA ILE A 61 -2.77 -5.57 18.84
C ILE A 61 -2.28 -5.04 20.19
N ARG A 62 -3.18 -4.78 21.14
CA ARG A 62 -2.82 -4.38 22.51
C ARG A 62 -1.92 -5.41 23.19
N SER A 63 -2.17 -6.71 23.04
CA SER A 63 -1.33 -7.77 23.66
C SER A 63 0.07 -7.87 23.06
N LYS A 64 0.28 -7.27 21.88
CA LYS A 64 1.57 -7.09 21.22
C LYS A 64 2.31 -5.83 21.70
N GLY A 65 1.73 -5.08 22.64
CA GLY A 65 2.29 -3.85 23.18
C GLY A 65 2.23 -2.68 22.18
N VAL A 66 1.26 -2.69 21.27
CA VAL A 66 1.06 -1.61 20.29
C VAL A 66 -0.20 -0.82 20.64
N GLY A 67 -0.07 0.50 20.70
CA GLY A 67 -1.19 1.43 20.80
C GLY A 67 -1.65 1.92 19.43
N VAL A 68 -2.96 2.04 19.23
CA VAL A 68 -3.55 2.58 18.00
C VAL A 68 -4.44 3.78 18.36
N TYR A 69 -4.21 4.90 17.69
CA TYR A 69 -4.97 6.14 17.84
C TYR A 69 -5.52 6.54 16.46
N PHE A 70 -6.84 6.70 16.37
CA PHE A 70 -7.49 7.28 15.20
C PHE A 70 -7.78 8.75 15.47
N VAL A 71 -7.29 9.63 14.60
CA VAL A 71 -7.50 11.07 14.67
C VAL A 71 -8.38 11.45 13.48
N THR A 72 -9.53 12.06 13.78
CA THR A 72 -10.52 12.47 12.78
C THR A 72 -11.18 13.77 13.22
N GLN A 73 -11.70 14.51 12.24
CA GLN A 73 -12.46 15.74 12.49
C GLN A 73 -13.88 15.45 12.97
N ASN A 74 -14.49 14.34 12.49
CA ASN A 74 -15.84 13.95 12.85
C ASN A 74 -15.89 12.52 13.40
N PRO A 75 -16.44 12.30 14.62
CA PRO A 75 -16.56 10.96 15.20
C PRO A 75 -17.40 9.99 14.34
N LEU A 76 -18.33 10.50 13.52
CA LEU A 76 -19.17 9.68 12.64
C LEU A 76 -18.39 9.00 11.50
N ASP A 77 -17.16 9.44 11.24
CA ASP A 77 -16.33 8.87 10.18
C ASP A 77 -15.68 7.55 10.61
N ILE A 78 -15.71 7.22 11.90
CA ILE A 78 -15.20 5.95 12.43
C ILE A 78 -16.38 5.01 12.68
N PRO A 79 -16.39 3.79 12.14
CA PRO A 79 -17.44 2.82 12.38
C PRO A 79 -17.62 2.51 13.88
N GLU A 80 -18.86 2.40 14.34
CA GLU A 80 -19.22 2.16 15.75
C GLU A 80 -18.51 0.93 16.33
N LYS A 81 -18.40 -0.14 15.54
CA LYS A 81 -17.66 -1.37 15.90
C LYS A 81 -16.20 -1.10 16.29
N VAL A 82 -15.54 -0.20 15.55
CA VAL A 82 -14.16 0.19 15.82
C VAL A 82 -14.11 1.16 16.99
N LEU A 83 -15.00 2.17 17.03
CA LEU A 83 -15.11 3.11 18.15
C LEU A 83 -15.30 2.41 19.51
N ALA A 84 -16.06 1.31 19.53
CA ALA A 84 -16.29 0.51 20.73
C ALA A 84 -15.03 -0.18 21.26
N GLN A 85 -14.03 -0.45 20.41
CA GLN A 85 -12.74 -1.03 20.82
C GLN A 85 -11.75 0.04 21.32
N LEU A 86 -12.03 1.32 21.09
CA LEU A 86 -11.15 2.42 21.49
C LEU A 86 -11.44 2.84 22.93
N GLY A 87 -10.51 2.52 23.83
CA GLY A 87 -10.66 2.82 25.26
C GLY A 87 -10.33 4.26 25.66
N ASN A 88 -9.27 4.83 25.08
CA ASN A 88 -8.88 6.22 25.33
C ASN A 88 -9.61 7.15 24.38
N ARG A 89 -10.21 8.22 24.90
CA ARG A 89 -10.98 9.20 24.14
C ARG A 89 -10.58 10.61 24.50
N VAL A 90 -10.29 11.41 23.49
CA VAL A 90 -9.99 12.85 23.59
C VAL A 90 -10.86 13.54 22.56
N GLN A 91 -11.88 14.26 23.01
CA GLN A 91 -12.84 14.96 22.16
C GLN A 91 -12.68 16.46 22.33
N HIS A 92 -12.24 17.13 21.28
CA HIS A 92 -12.26 18.59 21.20
C HIS A 92 -13.66 19.12 20.87
N ALA A 93 -13.80 20.44 20.93
CA ALA A 93 -15.05 21.14 20.64
C ALA A 93 -15.65 20.69 19.30
N LEU A 94 -16.94 20.35 19.31
CA LEU A 94 -17.73 20.11 18.11
C LEU A 94 -18.78 21.21 17.95
N ARG A 95 -19.05 21.55 16.70
CA ARG A 95 -20.15 22.44 16.34
C ARG A 95 -21.44 21.63 16.27
N ALA A 96 -22.58 22.28 16.49
CA ALA A 96 -23.90 21.65 16.54
C ALA A 96 -24.98 22.47 15.82
N TYR A 97 -24.64 23.11 14.69
CA TYR A 97 -25.55 24.00 13.97
C TYR A 97 -26.49 23.24 13.04
N THR A 98 -26.02 22.14 12.47
CA THR A 98 -26.81 21.29 11.55
C THR A 98 -27.28 20.00 12.24
N PRO A 99 -28.35 19.35 11.74
CA PRO A 99 -28.79 18.06 12.28
C PRO A 99 -27.70 16.97 12.26
N ARG A 100 -26.87 16.95 11.20
CA ARG A 100 -25.74 16.01 11.09
C ARG A 100 -24.69 16.26 12.17
N GLU A 101 -24.38 17.52 12.44
CA GLU A 101 -23.48 17.92 13.53
C GLU A 101 -24.05 17.58 14.91
N GLN A 102 -25.35 17.78 15.12
CA GLN A 102 -26.01 17.37 16.37
C GLN A 102 -25.94 15.86 16.61
N GLN A 103 -26.05 15.06 15.54
CA GLN A 103 -25.84 13.62 15.63
C GLN A 103 -24.39 13.27 16.00
N ALA A 104 -23.41 13.96 15.42
CA ALA A 104 -22.01 13.76 15.76
C ALA A 104 -21.71 14.09 17.23
N VAL A 105 -22.27 15.18 17.76
CA VAL A 105 -22.18 15.56 19.18
C VAL A 105 -22.79 14.47 20.06
N ARG A 106 -23.95 13.94 19.68
CA ARG A 106 -24.61 12.86 20.41
C ARG A 106 -23.77 11.59 20.45
N THR A 107 -23.30 11.13 19.30
CA THR A 107 -22.44 9.95 19.21
C THR A 107 -21.17 10.14 20.03
N ALA A 108 -20.52 11.30 19.97
CA ALA A 108 -19.35 11.58 20.81
C ALA A 108 -19.69 11.52 22.31
N ALA A 109 -20.76 12.20 22.74
CA ALA A 109 -21.16 12.25 24.14
C ALA A 109 -21.52 10.86 24.72
N GLU A 110 -22.26 10.05 23.96
CA GLU A 110 -22.70 8.71 24.36
C GLU A 110 -21.53 7.72 24.48
N THR A 111 -20.40 7.99 23.82
CA THR A 111 -19.20 7.16 23.99
C THR A 111 -18.48 7.41 25.32
N PHE A 112 -18.76 8.48 26.03
CA PHE A 112 -18.08 8.75 27.30
C PHE A 112 -18.78 8.08 28.48
N ARG A 113 -17.99 7.66 29.48
CA ARG A 113 -18.54 7.35 30.80
C ARG A 113 -19.10 8.66 31.41
N PRO A 114 -20.39 8.69 31.81
CA PRO A 114 -21.04 9.91 32.25
C PRO A 114 -20.40 10.47 33.53
N ASN A 115 -20.46 11.80 33.65
CA ASN A 115 -20.02 12.53 34.83
C ASN A 115 -21.24 13.24 35.47
N PRO A 116 -21.53 13.06 36.78
CA PRO A 116 -22.63 13.75 37.44
C PRO A 116 -22.43 15.27 37.56
N ASP A 117 -21.20 15.76 37.45
CA ASP A 117 -20.87 17.18 37.63
C ASP A 117 -21.28 18.03 36.41
N PHE A 118 -21.41 17.43 35.22
CA PHE A 118 -21.81 18.14 34.01
C PHE A 118 -22.40 17.22 32.95
N ASP A 119 -23.24 17.78 32.09
CA ASP A 119 -23.77 17.07 30.91
C ASP A 119 -22.76 17.08 29.75
N CYS A 120 -22.36 15.89 29.29
CA CYS A 120 -21.38 15.72 28.20
C CYS A 120 -21.83 16.36 26.89
N MET A 121 -23.11 16.19 26.53
CA MET A 121 -23.70 16.73 25.30
C MET A 121 -23.55 18.25 25.24
N THR A 122 -23.95 18.91 26.32
CA THR A 122 -23.83 20.36 26.48
C THR A 122 -22.37 20.79 26.51
N ALA A 123 -21.54 20.11 27.29
CA ALA A 123 -20.14 20.46 27.49
C ALA A 123 -19.34 20.44 26.17
N ILE A 124 -19.51 19.42 25.31
CA ILE A 124 -18.80 19.31 24.02
C ILE A 124 -18.96 20.57 23.16
N THR A 125 -20.16 21.17 23.16
CA THR A 125 -20.45 22.37 22.35
C THR A 125 -19.89 23.67 22.95
N GLN A 126 -19.56 23.66 24.24
CA GLN A 126 -19.11 24.83 25.00
C GLN A 126 -17.60 24.87 25.23
N LEU A 127 -16.87 23.83 24.79
CA LEU A 127 -15.42 23.76 24.90
C LEU A 127 -14.75 24.90 24.11
N ALA A 128 -13.76 25.55 24.72
CA ALA A 128 -12.94 26.54 24.07
C ALA A 128 -11.71 25.91 23.37
N THR A 129 -11.00 26.69 22.57
CA THR A 129 -9.71 26.27 22.00
C THR A 129 -8.73 25.92 23.12
N GLY A 130 -8.09 24.76 23.01
CA GLY A 130 -7.20 24.24 24.05
C GLY A 130 -7.92 23.46 25.15
N GLU A 131 -9.24 23.27 25.06
CA GLU A 131 -9.99 22.37 25.93
C GLU A 131 -10.41 21.09 25.20
N ALA A 132 -10.60 20.01 25.96
CA ALA A 132 -11.14 18.75 25.48
C ALA A 132 -11.90 18.04 26.59
N LEU A 133 -12.86 17.19 26.21
CA LEU A 133 -13.34 16.11 27.07
C LEU A 133 -12.36 14.93 26.96
N VAL A 134 -11.89 14.44 28.09
CA VAL A 134 -10.90 13.37 28.16
C VAL A 134 -11.42 12.24 29.03
N SER A 135 -11.30 11.02 28.52
CA SER A 135 -11.50 9.77 29.25
C SER A 135 -10.40 8.81 28.85
N THR A 136 -9.70 8.24 29.83
CA THR A 136 -8.60 7.30 29.62
C THR A 136 -8.91 6.00 30.31
N LEU A 137 -8.29 4.91 29.87
CA LEU A 137 -8.40 3.64 30.55
C LEU A 137 -7.71 3.68 31.93
N GLU A 138 -8.46 3.32 32.96
CA GLU A 138 -7.97 3.03 34.30
C GLU A 138 -7.55 1.56 34.41
N ALA A 139 -7.18 1.14 35.62
CA ALA A 139 -6.86 -0.24 35.93
C ALA A 139 -7.96 -1.20 35.42
N LYS A 140 -7.54 -2.34 34.88
CA LYS A 140 -8.42 -3.37 34.30
C LYS A 140 -9.19 -2.92 33.04
N GLY A 141 -8.77 -1.82 32.39
CA GLY A 141 -9.35 -1.38 31.13
C GLY A 141 -10.74 -0.74 31.27
N VAL A 142 -11.07 -0.24 32.45
CA VAL A 142 -12.31 0.50 32.68
C VAL A 142 -12.11 1.96 32.24
N PRO A 143 -12.97 2.55 31.41
CA PRO A 143 -12.87 3.96 31.08
C PRO A 143 -13.08 4.85 32.30
N SER A 144 -12.20 5.83 32.48
CA SER A 144 -12.34 6.86 33.52
C SER A 144 -13.61 7.67 33.28
N MET A 145 -14.15 8.26 34.34
CA MET A 145 -15.17 9.30 34.18
C MET A 145 -14.63 10.41 33.29
N VAL A 146 -15.47 10.92 32.40
CA VAL A 146 -15.05 12.00 31.50
C VAL A 146 -14.82 13.29 32.27
N GLN A 147 -13.74 13.97 31.93
CA GLN A 147 -13.33 15.22 32.56
C GLN A 147 -13.12 16.30 31.50
N ARG A 148 -13.54 17.53 31.79
CA ARG A 148 -13.16 18.70 31.00
C ARG A 148 -11.72 19.09 31.36
N THR A 149 -10.84 19.03 30.38
CA THR A 149 -9.40 19.14 30.57
C THR A 149 -8.81 20.22 29.68
N LEU A 150 -7.86 20.99 30.22
CA LEU A 150 -7.02 21.89 29.44
C LEU A 150 -5.84 21.12 28.83
N ILE A 151 -5.68 21.22 27.52
CA ILE A 151 -4.60 20.59 26.78
C ILE A 151 -3.36 21.47 26.84
N ARG A 152 -2.31 20.95 27.45
CA ARG A 152 -1.01 21.63 27.51
C ARG A 152 -0.47 21.78 26.07
N PRO A 153 -0.11 23.00 25.64
CA PRO A 153 0.48 23.19 24.32
C PRO A 153 1.83 22.45 24.21
N PRO A 154 2.19 21.96 23.02
CA PRO A 154 3.48 21.32 22.81
C PRO A 154 4.61 22.29 23.13
N SER A 155 5.65 21.80 23.81
CA SER A 155 6.86 22.58 24.02
C SER A 155 7.65 22.60 22.72
N SER A 156 7.64 23.74 22.02
CA SER A 156 8.40 23.93 20.79
C SER A 156 9.58 24.87 21.02
N ARG A 157 10.63 24.68 20.21
CA ARG A 157 11.75 25.60 20.07
C ARG A 157 11.68 26.21 18.68
N LEU A 158 11.90 27.51 18.57
CA LEU A 158 12.16 28.16 17.29
C LEU A 158 13.62 27.87 16.87
N GLY A 159 13.78 27.23 15.72
CA GLY A 159 15.08 26.87 15.14
C GLY A 159 15.49 25.40 15.38
N PRO A 160 16.46 24.90 14.60
CA PRO A 160 16.93 23.51 14.71
C PRO A 160 17.66 23.28 16.03
N ILE A 161 17.65 22.03 16.50
CA ILE A 161 18.50 21.60 17.61
C ILE A 161 19.97 21.67 17.18
N THR A 162 20.87 22.01 18.09
CA THR A 162 22.31 22.02 17.79
C THR A 162 22.82 20.58 17.58
N ALA A 163 23.94 20.43 16.87
CA ALA A 163 24.57 19.12 16.67
C ALA A 163 24.93 18.45 18.00
N ALA A 164 25.39 19.22 18.99
CA ALA A 164 25.74 18.72 20.32
C ALA A 164 24.50 18.20 21.09
N GLU A 165 23.40 18.97 21.08
CA GLU A 165 22.13 18.54 21.68
C GLU A 165 21.57 17.29 21.01
N ARG A 166 21.65 17.23 19.67
CA ARG A 166 21.23 16.05 18.90
C ARG A 166 22.02 14.82 19.29
N GLN A 167 23.33 14.94 19.37
CA GLN A 167 24.21 13.82 19.72
C GLN A 167 23.91 13.30 21.12
N LYS A 168 23.70 14.21 22.08
CA LYS A 168 23.31 13.87 23.44
C LYS A 168 21.98 13.11 23.49
N LEU A 169 20.95 13.61 22.80
CA LEU A 169 19.63 12.95 22.74
C LEU A 169 19.69 11.55 22.12
N ILE A 170 20.52 11.36 21.08
CA ILE A 170 20.72 10.06 20.46
C ILE A 170 21.42 9.10 21.43
N GLN A 171 22.45 9.57 22.15
CA GLN A 171 23.18 8.74 23.11
C GLN A 171 22.35 8.35 24.35
N GLU A 172 21.45 9.24 24.80
CA GLU A 172 20.53 8.98 25.92
C GLU A 172 19.31 8.13 25.50
N SER A 173 19.15 7.87 24.20
CA SER A 173 18.01 7.12 23.67
C SER A 173 18.02 5.67 24.13
N PRO A 174 16.87 5.09 24.54
CA PRO A 174 16.77 3.66 24.85
C PRO A 174 17.15 2.71 23.71
N VAL A 175 17.20 3.22 22.48
CA VAL A 175 17.55 2.47 21.27
C VAL A 175 18.90 2.88 20.67
N ALA A 176 19.73 3.58 21.44
CA ALA A 176 21.10 3.93 21.04
C ALA A 176 21.88 2.67 20.64
N GLY A 177 22.61 2.73 19.53
CA GLY A 177 23.34 1.59 18.98
C GLY A 177 22.50 0.59 18.17
N GLN A 178 21.17 0.59 18.29
CA GLN A 178 20.32 -0.36 17.57
C GLN A 178 19.98 0.09 16.15
N TYR A 179 19.76 1.39 15.94
CA TYR A 179 19.35 1.97 14.66
C TYR A 179 20.36 2.98 14.10
N ASP A 180 21.58 3.00 14.63
CA ASP A 180 22.60 4.00 14.29
C ASP A 180 23.22 3.76 12.91
N GLN A 181 23.17 2.52 12.43
CA GLN A 181 23.64 2.16 11.10
C GLN A 181 22.49 2.25 10.09
N ALA A 182 22.62 3.14 9.13
CA ALA A 182 21.71 3.22 8.00
C ALA A 182 21.85 1.95 7.14
N VAL A 183 20.75 1.22 6.98
CA VAL A 183 20.67 0.08 6.05
C VAL A 183 19.99 0.57 4.79
N ASP A 184 20.74 0.64 3.69
CA ASP A 184 20.17 0.89 2.38
C ASP A 184 19.68 -0.43 1.78
N ARG A 185 18.37 -0.56 1.57
CA ARG A 185 17.74 -1.78 1.04
C ARG A 185 17.54 -1.61 -0.46
N GLU A 186 17.78 -2.67 -1.24
CA GLU A 186 17.40 -2.68 -2.66
C GLU A 186 15.91 -2.32 -2.80
N SER A 187 15.64 -1.23 -3.51
CA SER A 187 14.28 -0.74 -3.71
C SER A 187 13.53 -1.60 -4.72
N ALA A 188 12.20 -1.66 -4.60
CA ALA A 188 11.37 -2.35 -5.59
C ALA A 188 11.61 -1.80 -7.02
N PHE A 189 11.91 -0.51 -7.14
CA PHE A 189 12.27 0.11 -8.41
C PHE A 189 13.57 -0.48 -8.99
N GLU A 190 14.62 -0.58 -8.18
CA GLU A 190 15.90 -1.18 -8.59
C GLU A 190 15.74 -2.66 -8.94
N MET A 191 14.97 -3.42 -8.17
CA MET A 191 14.67 -4.82 -8.46
C MET A 191 13.91 -4.99 -9.79
N LEU A 192 12.94 -4.12 -10.07
CA LEU A 192 12.18 -4.15 -11.32
C LEU A 192 13.04 -3.72 -12.51
N GLN A 193 13.89 -2.70 -12.34
CA GLN A 193 14.80 -2.24 -13.38
C GLN A 193 15.86 -3.30 -13.69
N LYS A 194 16.37 -3.99 -12.68
CA LYS A 194 17.26 -5.14 -12.83
C LYS A 194 16.58 -6.26 -13.61
N LYS A 195 15.36 -6.66 -13.24
CA LYS A 195 14.58 -7.66 -14.00
C LYS A 195 14.32 -7.25 -15.45
N ALA A 196 14.08 -5.98 -15.71
CA ALA A 196 13.88 -5.47 -17.06
C ALA A 196 15.18 -5.54 -17.89
N LYS A 197 16.33 -5.18 -17.29
CA LYS A 197 17.65 -5.34 -17.92
C LYS A 197 17.98 -6.80 -18.15
N ASP A 198 17.79 -7.67 -17.16
CA ASP A 198 18.05 -9.10 -17.27
C ASP A 198 17.21 -9.73 -18.41
N ALA A 199 15.98 -9.25 -18.63
CA ALA A 199 15.14 -9.69 -19.75
C ALA A 199 15.65 -9.19 -21.11
N GLN A 200 16.13 -7.94 -21.19
CA GLN A 200 16.72 -7.39 -22.41
C GLN A 200 18.04 -8.09 -22.77
N ASP A 201 18.91 -8.31 -21.78
CA ASP A 201 20.19 -9.00 -21.96
C ASP A 201 19.98 -10.47 -22.40
N ALA A 202 18.94 -11.14 -21.89
CA ALA A 202 18.56 -12.48 -22.31
C ALA A 202 18.04 -12.52 -23.76
N GLU A 203 17.29 -11.50 -24.19
CA GLU A 203 16.84 -11.37 -25.59
C GLU A 203 18.01 -11.09 -26.54
N GLU A 204 18.97 -10.26 -26.15
CA GLU A 204 20.18 -9.98 -26.94
C GLU A 204 21.09 -11.21 -27.06
N GLN A 205 21.26 -11.97 -25.96
CA GLN A 205 22.02 -13.22 -25.98
C GLN A 205 21.34 -14.30 -26.84
N ALA A 206 20.01 -14.39 -26.82
CA ALA A 206 19.26 -15.30 -27.70
C ALA A 206 19.39 -14.94 -29.19
N GLN A 207 19.49 -13.64 -29.51
CA GLN A 207 19.71 -13.17 -30.89
C GLN A 207 21.15 -13.40 -31.37
N GLN A 208 22.15 -13.25 -30.49
CA GLN A 208 23.55 -13.52 -30.81
C GLN A 208 23.85 -15.03 -30.92
N ALA A 209 23.23 -15.86 -30.08
CA ALA A 209 23.29 -17.33 -30.23
C ALA A 209 22.55 -17.83 -31.49
N GLY A 210 21.62 -17.04 -32.04
CA GLY A 210 20.95 -17.30 -33.31
C GLY A 210 21.75 -16.93 -34.56
N SER A 211 22.86 -16.19 -34.45
CA SER A 211 23.70 -15.80 -35.59
C SER A 211 24.97 -16.64 -35.75
N GLY A 212 25.16 -17.67 -34.90
CA GLY A 212 26.34 -18.54 -34.86
C GLY A 212 26.06 -20.00 -35.22
N GLY A 213 25.52 -20.25 -36.42
CA GLY A 213 25.70 -21.50 -37.17
C GLY A 213 25.09 -22.81 -36.63
N SER A 214 23.98 -23.24 -37.22
CA SER A 214 23.91 -24.57 -37.86
C SER A 214 22.74 -24.63 -38.82
N ARG A 215 23.06 -24.51 -40.11
CA ARG A 215 22.20 -24.97 -41.21
C ARG A 215 22.17 -26.49 -41.12
N TRP A 216 21.30 -27.03 -40.27
CA TRP A 216 20.95 -28.46 -40.31
C TRP A 216 20.11 -28.70 -41.56
N THR A 217 20.78 -28.97 -42.68
CA THR A 217 20.15 -29.60 -43.84
C THR A 217 19.79 -31.03 -43.48
N ILE A 218 18.49 -31.33 -43.42
CA ILE A 218 18.00 -32.71 -43.43
C ILE A 218 18.40 -33.32 -44.79
N PRO A 219 19.14 -34.45 -44.84
CA PRO A 219 19.35 -35.15 -46.10
C PRO A 219 18.01 -35.73 -46.55
N GLY A 220 17.46 -35.26 -47.68
CA GLY A 220 16.30 -35.89 -48.31
C GLY A 220 15.10 -35.02 -48.66
N PHE A 221 15.12 -33.71 -48.37
CA PHE A 221 14.08 -32.78 -48.88
C PHE A 221 14.74 -31.65 -49.67
N GLY A 222 14.80 -31.86 -50.98
CA GLY A 222 15.38 -30.93 -51.94
C GLY A 222 14.57 -29.64 -52.06
N ASN A 223 15.26 -28.52 -51.93
CA ASN A 223 14.86 -27.29 -52.59
C ASN A 223 15.84 -27.09 -53.74
N ASP A 224 15.41 -27.52 -54.92
CA ASP A 224 16.07 -27.25 -56.19
C ASP A 224 16.03 -25.74 -56.46
N ASP A 225 17.16 -25.06 -56.30
CA ASP A 225 17.42 -23.81 -57.03
C ASP A 225 18.08 -24.21 -58.37
N PRO A 226 17.44 -23.95 -59.54
CA PRO A 226 18.03 -24.31 -60.82
C PRO A 226 19.05 -23.26 -61.27
N ALA A 227 20.27 -23.73 -61.54
CA ALA A 227 21.29 -22.99 -62.27
C ALA A 227 21.01 -23.00 -63.80
N PRO A 228 21.58 -22.07 -64.58
CA PRO A 228 21.04 -21.66 -65.88
C PRO A 228 21.68 -22.39 -67.07
N GLN A 229 20.91 -22.70 -68.12
CA GLN A 229 21.41 -22.71 -69.52
C GLN A 229 20.31 -22.85 -70.60
N SER A 230 20.37 -21.91 -71.55
CA SER A 230 20.05 -21.94 -72.98
C SER A 230 18.90 -22.80 -73.56
N GLY A 231 17.98 -22.12 -74.28
CA GLY A 231 17.37 -22.67 -75.50
C GLY A 231 15.88 -22.36 -75.73
N GLY A 232 15.58 -21.53 -76.74
CA GLY A 232 14.43 -21.77 -77.64
C GLY A 232 13.03 -21.21 -77.32
N ARG A 233 12.66 -20.16 -78.06
CA ARG A 233 11.35 -19.84 -78.69
C ARG A 233 10.07 -19.57 -77.85
N ARG A 234 9.62 -18.30 -77.95
CA ARG A 234 8.26 -17.72 -78.20
C ARG A 234 7.07 -18.30 -77.36
N THR A 235 6.28 -17.51 -76.61
CA THR A 235 5.36 -16.43 -77.05
C THR A 235 4.80 -15.55 -75.88
N SER A 236 4.59 -14.26 -76.20
CA SER A 236 3.65 -13.21 -75.70
C SER A 236 3.04 -13.15 -74.27
N ALA A 237 3.39 -12.03 -73.58
CA ALA A 237 2.55 -11.01 -72.89
C ALA A 237 1.87 -11.28 -71.51
N PRO A 238 1.50 -10.24 -70.71
CA PRO A 238 2.03 -8.87 -70.57
C PRO A 238 2.55 -8.53 -69.15
N ARG A 239 3.31 -7.43 -69.04
CA ARG A 239 3.82 -6.83 -67.79
C ARG A 239 2.71 -6.25 -66.90
N PRO A 240 2.92 -6.23 -65.57
CA PRO A 240 2.55 -5.04 -64.80
C PRO A 240 3.69 -4.49 -63.93
N SER A 241 3.93 -3.18 -64.13
CA SER A 241 4.14 -2.15 -63.11
C SER A 241 5.07 -2.41 -61.93
N ASN A 242 6.24 -1.77 -62.00
CA ASN A 242 7.22 -1.60 -60.94
C ASN A 242 6.87 -0.39 -60.06
N ARG A 243 6.13 -0.59 -58.96
CA ARG A 243 6.01 0.36 -57.83
C ARG A 243 5.77 -0.42 -56.53
N GLN A 244 6.83 -0.66 -55.77
CA GLN A 244 6.72 -1.13 -54.39
C GLN A 244 6.21 0.02 -53.52
N THR A 245 5.09 -0.19 -52.82
CA THR A 245 4.59 0.72 -51.79
C THR A 245 5.14 0.29 -50.42
N VAL A 246 5.49 1.28 -49.60
CA VAL A 246 6.10 1.13 -48.25
C VAL A 246 5.27 0.24 -47.30
N ALA A 247 3.99 0.01 -47.61
CA ALA A 247 3.08 -0.85 -46.85
C ALA A 247 3.41 -2.36 -46.96
N GLU A 248 3.97 -2.83 -48.09
CA GLU A 248 4.25 -4.26 -48.30
C GLU A 248 5.48 -4.74 -47.51
N ALA A 249 6.42 -3.82 -47.23
CA ALA A 249 7.58 -4.09 -46.38
C ALA A 249 7.21 -4.21 -44.89
N ALA A 250 6.21 -3.46 -44.42
CA ALA A 250 5.74 -3.51 -43.04
C ALA A 250 5.02 -4.83 -42.72
N ILE A 251 4.17 -5.32 -43.63
CA ILE A 251 3.46 -6.61 -43.46
C ILE A 251 4.45 -7.79 -43.45
N LYS A 252 5.50 -7.75 -44.28
CA LYS A 252 6.52 -8.82 -44.33
C LYS A 252 7.42 -8.85 -43.08
N SER A 253 7.54 -7.74 -42.35
CA SER A 253 8.28 -7.66 -41.09
C SER A 253 7.50 -8.25 -39.90
N VAL A 254 6.17 -8.09 -39.89
CA VAL A 254 5.29 -8.61 -38.82
C VAL A 254 5.11 -10.13 -38.92
N VAL A 255 5.13 -10.70 -40.12
CA VAL A 255 5.06 -12.17 -40.29
C VAL A 255 6.34 -12.87 -39.86
N ARG A 256 7.50 -12.18 -39.87
CA ARG A 256 8.78 -12.79 -39.50
C ARG A 256 9.04 -12.79 -37.98
N SER A 257 8.38 -11.91 -37.22
CA SER A 257 8.52 -11.85 -35.75
C SER A 257 7.51 -12.70 -34.98
N VAL A 258 6.44 -13.17 -35.61
CA VAL A 258 5.37 -13.97 -34.96
C VAL A 258 5.62 -15.49 -35.03
N GLY A 259 6.67 -15.94 -35.73
CA GLY A 259 6.88 -17.35 -36.08
C GLY A 259 7.45 -18.27 -34.99
N SER A 260 8.09 -17.79 -33.92
CA SER A 260 8.68 -18.71 -32.93
C SER A 260 9.01 -18.05 -31.59
N SER A 261 8.03 -17.97 -30.66
CA SER A 261 8.22 -18.14 -29.20
C SER A 261 7.11 -17.54 -28.32
N VAL A 262 6.25 -16.63 -28.83
CA VAL A 262 5.32 -15.87 -27.96
C VAL A 262 4.01 -16.61 -27.63
N GLY A 263 3.60 -17.62 -28.41
CA GLY A 263 2.31 -18.30 -28.23
C GLY A 263 2.21 -19.30 -27.07
N ARG A 264 3.32 -19.81 -26.53
CA ARG A 264 3.29 -20.88 -25.49
C ARG A 264 3.31 -20.37 -24.05
N ALA A 265 3.66 -19.11 -23.80
CA ALA A 265 3.73 -18.56 -22.44
C ALA A 265 2.38 -18.01 -21.94
N ILE A 266 1.59 -17.39 -22.83
CA ILE A 266 0.34 -16.70 -22.47
C ILE A 266 -0.75 -17.69 -22.05
N VAL A 267 -0.81 -18.86 -22.67
CA VAL A 267 -1.82 -19.90 -22.34
C VAL A 267 -1.54 -20.55 -20.98
N ARG A 268 -0.28 -20.61 -20.54
CA ARG A 268 0.09 -21.19 -19.23
C ARG A 268 -0.02 -20.20 -18.07
N GLY A 269 0.15 -18.90 -18.35
CA GLY A 269 0.12 -17.85 -17.33
C GLY A 269 -1.27 -17.54 -16.77
N ILE A 270 -2.34 -17.75 -17.54
CA ILE A 270 -3.71 -17.38 -17.13
C ILE A 270 -4.49 -18.57 -16.53
N LEU A 271 -4.10 -19.81 -16.83
CA LEU A 271 -4.76 -21.03 -16.30
C LEU A 271 -3.98 -21.73 -15.16
N GLY A 272 -2.72 -21.37 -14.92
CA GLY A 272 -1.87 -22.00 -13.91
C GLY A 272 -2.02 -21.47 -12.47
N SER A 273 -2.66 -20.31 -12.25
CA SER A 273 -2.79 -19.68 -10.93
C SER A 273 -4.06 -20.07 -10.14
N LEU A 274 -4.93 -20.92 -10.70
CA LEU A 274 -6.18 -21.37 -10.05
C LEU A 274 -6.17 -22.86 -9.64
N SER A 275 -5.03 -23.56 -9.79
CA SER A 275 -4.90 -24.97 -9.42
C SER A 275 -3.58 -25.25 -8.71
N ARG A 276 -3.50 -24.82 -7.44
CA ARG A 276 -2.63 -25.45 -6.42
C ARG A 276 -3.04 -24.98 -5.02
N GLY A 277 -4.19 -25.46 -4.57
CA GLY A 277 -4.48 -25.60 -3.15
C GLY A 277 -4.11 -27.00 -2.71
N ARG A 278 -3.11 -27.10 -1.82
CA ARG A 278 -2.95 -28.17 -0.85
C ARG A 278 -2.25 -27.59 0.35
#